data_AF-A0A3R9JFP9-F1
#
_entry.id   AF-A0A3R9JFP9-F1
#
_cell.length_a   1.000
_cell.length_b   1.000
_cell.length_c   1.000
_cell.angle_alpha   90.00
_cell.angle_beta   90.00
_cell.angle_gamma   90.00
#
_symmetry.space_group_name_H-M   'P 1'
#
loop_
_entity.id
_entity.type
_entity.pdbx_description
1 polymer ?
#
loop_
_entity_poly.entity_id
_entity_poly.type
_entity_poly.pdbx_seq_one_letter_code
_entity_poly.pdbx_strand_id
1 'polypeptide(L)'
;MAFSIRKFNNAEIPVNAKELLGKLVFISFIENFKMVDGSPVDYPTHAEVFSDKMQEIIPIKLEEGISVEDIPMMSEVELVGDATIWIYDDSYTISRGINNVSEVKGHAFALRAENVKRVGAGQAKQEQKHDQKPEQKQEHKG
;
A
#
# COMPACT_ATOMS: atom_id res chain seq x y z
N MET A 1 35.25 3.46 -6.63
CA MET A 1 34.13 4.40 -6.45
C MET A 1 33.10 3.68 -5.59
N ALA A 2 32.65 4.25 -4.46
CA ALA A 2 31.67 3.60 -3.59
C ALA A 2 30.24 4.00 -3.98
N PHE A 3 29.34 3.03 -4.09
CA PHE A 3 27.91 3.29 -4.29
C PHE A 3 27.34 4.05 -3.08
N SER A 4 26.41 4.97 -3.31
CA SER A 4 25.76 5.73 -2.26
C SER A 4 24.24 5.67 -2.44
N ILE A 5 23.58 4.92 -1.56
CA ILE A 5 22.12 4.79 -1.53
C ILE A 5 21.45 6.16 -1.46
N ARG A 6 21.93 7.03 -0.57
CA ARG A 6 21.39 8.40 -0.45
C ARG A 6 21.45 9.18 -1.77
N LYS A 7 22.58 9.12 -2.49
CA LYS A 7 22.69 9.81 -3.79
C LYS A 7 21.77 9.20 -4.84
N PHE A 8 21.65 7.87 -4.85
CA PHE A 8 20.76 7.16 -5.76
C PHE A 8 19.28 7.53 -5.50
N ASN A 9 18.83 7.44 -4.25
CA ASN A 9 17.46 7.74 -3.86
C ASN A 9 17.08 9.22 -4.12
N ASN A 10 18.02 10.15 -3.92
CA ASN A 10 17.81 11.57 -4.24
C ASN A 10 17.67 11.87 -5.74
N ALA A 11 18.05 10.94 -6.62
CA ALA A 11 17.87 11.11 -8.05
C ALA A 11 16.43 10.87 -8.50
N GLU A 12 15.57 10.31 -7.62
CA GLU A 12 14.14 10.10 -7.83
C GLU A 12 13.83 9.51 -9.22
N ILE A 13 14.54 8.43 -9.57
CA ILE A 13 14.47 7.82 -10.91
C ILE A 13 13.02 7.35 -11.15
N PRO A 14 12.26 7.99 -12.06
CA PRO A 14 10.85 7.72 -12.24
C PRO A 14 10.66 6.41 -13.01
N VAL A 15 9.57 5.72 -12.70
CA VAL A 15 9.12 4.53 -13.44
C VAL A 15 7.65 4.65 -13.82
N ASN A 16 7.32 4.20 -15.02
CA ASN A 16 5.91 4.03 -15.41
C ASN A 16 5.37 2.77 -14.73
N ALA A 17 4.92 2.88 -13.49
CA ALA A 17 4.48 1.74 -12.69
C ALA A 17 3.33 0.96 -13.35
N LYS A 18 2.40 1.65 -14.03
CA LYS A 18 1.28 0.99 -14.73
C LYS A 18 1.78 0.13 -15.89
N GLU A 19 2.73 0.64 -16.66
CA GLU A 19 3.32 -0.13 -17.77
C GLU A 19 4.20 -1.27 -17.25
N LEU A 20 4.97 -1.02 -16.19
CA LEU A 20 5.88 -2.02 -15.61
C LEU A 20 5.12 -3.15 -14.92
N LEU A 21 4.14 -2.82 -14.09
CA LEU A 21 3.51 -3.75 -13.15
C LEU A 21 2.12 -4.24 -13.58
N GLY A 22 1.47 -3.59 -14.55
CA GLY A 22 0.10 -3.95 -14.92
C GLY A 22 -0.90 -3.61 -13.81
N LYS A 23 -1.88 -4.49 -13.59
CA LYS A 23 -2.87 -4.34 -12.53
C LYS A 23 -2.30 -4.76 -11.18
N LEU A 24 -2.69 -4.02 -10.15
CA LEU A 24 -2.22 -4.24 -8.79
C LEU A 24 -3.36 -4.69 -7.89
N VAL A 25 -3.08 -5.71 -7.09
CA VAL A 25 -4.00 -6.23 -6.08
C VAL A 25 -3.37 -6.05 -4.71
N PHE A 26 -4.10 -5.42 -3.79
CA PHE A 26 -3.62 -5.19 -2.44
C PHE A 26 -3.54 -6.49 -1.64
N ILE A 27 -2.43 -6.68 -0.92
CA ILE A 27 -2.20 -7.84 -0.05
C ILE A 27 -2.23 -7.42 1.41
N SER A 28 -1.33 -6.52 1.83
CA SER A 28 -1.19 -6.13 3.22
C SER A 28 -0.45 -4.80 3.36
N PHE A 29 -0.45 -4.23 4.58
CA PHE A 29 0.54 -3.23 4.97
C PHE A 29 1.63 -3.89 5.80
N ILE A 30 2.88 -3.47 5.55
CA ILE A 30 4.00 -3.75 6.44
C ILE A 30 4.06 -2.61 7.45
N GLU A 31 3.62 -2.89 8.66
CA GLU A 31 3.59 -1.94 9.77
C GLU A 31 4.91 -1.95 10.54
N ASN A 32 5.27 -0.78 11.04
CA ASN A 32 6.30 -0.60 12.05
C ASN A 32 5.72 0.30 13.14
N PHE A 33 6.40 0.44 14.26
CA PHE A 33 5.97 1.32 15.34
C PHE A 33 6.99 2.42 15.58
N LYS A 34 6.49 3.58 15.99
CA LYS A 34 7.32 4.67 16.52
C LYS A 34 6.82 5.04 17.91
N MET A 35 7.73 5.49 18.76
CA MET A 35 7.36 6.04 20.06
C MET A 35 6.88 7.49 19.88
N VAL A 36 5.63 7.76 20.21
CA VAL A 36 5.03 9.10 20.25
C VAL A 36 4.53 9.33 21.67
N ASP A 37 5.03 10.38 22.32
CA ASP A 37 4.68 10.72 23.70
C ASP A 37 4.80 9.55 24.70
N GLY A 38 5.81 8.70 24.49
CA GLY A 38 6.09 7.52 25.31
C GLY A 38 5.21 6.30 25.03
N SER A 39 4.31 6.37 24.04
CA SER A 39 3.45 5.26 23.61
C SER A 39 3.86 4.75 22.23
N PRO A 40 3.86 3.43 21.98
CA PRO A 40 4.05 2.90 20.64
C PRO A 40 2.83 3.23 19.78
N VAL A 41 3.08 3.79 18.60
CA VAL A 41 2.06 4.07 17.58
C VAL A 41 2.49 3.37 16.30
N ASP A 42 1.66 2.43 15.85
CA ASP A 42 1.86 1.72 14.60
C ASP A 42 1.63 2.66 13.41
N TYR A 43 2.44 2.47 12.37
CA TYR A 43 2.30 3.18 11.13
C TYR A 43 2.75 2.29 9.96
N PRO A 44 2.04 2.34 8.82
CA PRO A 44 2.43 1.58 7.65
C PRO A 44 3.70 2.18 7.06
N THR A 45 4.68 1.31 6.77
CA THR A 45 5.93 1.71 6.11
C THR A 45 5.93 1.34 4.64
N HIS A 46 5.24 0.25 4.30
CA HIS A 46 5.08 -0.23 2.93
C HIS A 46 3.67 -0.80 2.73
N ALA A 47 3.19 -0.75 1.50
CA ALA A 47 2.08 -1.57 1.03
C ALA A 47 2.62 -2.74 0.20
N GLU A 48 2.13 -3.96 0.44
CA GLU A 48 2.40 -5.10 -0.41
C GLU A 48 1.30 -5.21 -1.47
N VAL A 49 1.71 -5.15 -2.74
CA VAL A 49 0.80 -5.29 -3.88
C VAL A 49 1.26 -6.42 -4.78
N PHE A 50 0.34 -7.29 -5.18
CA PHE A 50 0.60 -8.28 -6.20
C PHE A 50 0.44 -7.65 -7.59
N SER A 51 1.44 -7.85 -8.45
CA SER A 51 1.44 -7.41 -9.85
C SER A 51 1.01 -8.55 -10.76
N ASP A 52 -0.04 -8.33 -11.57
CA ASP A 52 -0.48 -9.34 -12.55
C ASP A 52 0.52 -9.53 -13.71
N LYS A 53 1.33 -8.50 -14.01
CA LYS A 53 2.30 -8.57 -15.11
C LYS A 53 3.62 -9.21 -14.68
N MET A 54 4.11 -8.88 -13.49
CA MET A 54 5.34 -9.46 -12.94
C MET A 54 5.09 -10.81 -12.25
N GLN A 55 3.83 -11.11 -11.90
CA GLN A 55 3.45 -12.30 -11.13
C GLN A 55 4.16 -12.40 -9.77
N GLU A 56 4.43 -11.25 -9.15
CA GLU A 56 5.17 -11.13 -7.89
C GLU A 56 4.52 -10.11 -6.96
N ILE A 57 4.78 -10.26 -5.65
CA ILE A 57 4.44 -9.26 -4.63
C ILE A 57 5.55 -8.21 -4.61
N ILE A 58 5.18 -6.95 -4.80
CA ILE A 58 6.07 -5.82 -4.84
C ILE A 58 5.82 -4.95 -3.61
N PRO A 59 6.85 -4.67 -2.79
CA PRO A 59 6.73 -3.69 -1.71
C PRO A 59 6.72 -2.27 -2.30
N ILE A 60 5.71 -1.50 -1.92
CA ILE A 60 5.60 -0.07 -2.23
C ILE A 60 5.94 0.70 -0.97
N LYS A 61 7.09 1.38 -0.96
CA LYS A 61 7.49 2.30 0.10
C LYS A 61 6.56 3.50 0.09
N LEU A 62 5.86 3.69 1.20
CA LEU A 62 4.99 4.84 1.42
C LEU A 62 5.81 6.02 1.98
N GLU A 63 5.41 7.24 1.65
CA GLU A 63 5.97 8.43 2.32
C GLU A 63 5.66 8.44 3.82
N GLU A 64 6.41 9.22 4.59
CA GLU A 64 6.20 9.32 6.03
C GLU A 64 5.08 10.30 6.36
N GLY A 65 4.26 9.98 7.36
CA GLY A 65 3.24 10.90 7.89
C GLY A 65 1.92 10.93 7.11
N ILE A 66 1.77 10.12 6.07
CA ILE A 66 0.51 9.92 5.34
C ILE A 66 -0.41 8.96 6.07
N SER A 67 -1.70 9.34 6.11
CA SER A 67 -2.77 8.43 6.50
C SER A 67 -3.07 7.50 5.35
N VAL A 68 -3.20 6.21 5.63
CA VAL A 68 -3.61 5.23 4.63
C VAL A 68 -5.07 4.87 4.86
N GLU A 69 -5.82 4.72 3.77
CA GLU A 69 -7.19 4.24 3.83
C GLU A 69 -7.21 2.77 4.29
N ASP A 70 -8.30 2.34 4.91
CA ASP A 70 -8.52 0.91 5.15
C ASP A 70 -8.85 0.23 3.81
N ILE A 71 -7.89 -0.53 3.28
CA ILE A 71 -8.01 -1.22 1.99
C ILE A 71 -8.28 -2.71 2.27
N PRO A 72 -9.43 -3.27 1.85
CA PRO A 72 -9.67 -4.70 2.00
C PRO A 72 -8.66 -5.51 1.17
N MET A 73 -8.14 -6.58 1.77
CA MET A 73 -7.29 -7.56 1.08
C MET A 73 -7.94 -8.01 -0.24
N MET A 74 -7.12 -8.23 -1.26
CA MET A 74 -7.53 -8.59 -2.62
C MET A 74 -8.29 -7.51 -3.41
N SER A 75 -8.35 -6.28 -2.91
CA SER A 75 -8.90 -5.15 -3.68
C SER A 75 -7.94 -4.72 -4.78
N GLU A 76 -8.48 -4.35 -5.95
CA GLU A 76 -7.71 -3.65 -6.98
C GLU A 76 -7.31 -2.26 -6.46
N VAL A 77 -6.03 -1.91 -6.65
CA VAL A 77 -5.45 -0.66 -6.17
C VAL A 77 -4.63 0.04 -7.25
N GLU A 78 -4.41 1.33 -7.06
CA GLU A 78 -3.47 2.12 -7.87
C GLU A 78 -2.49 2.89 -6.96
N LEU A 79 -1.28 3.11 -7.47
CA LEU A 79 -0.29 3.97 -6.83
C LEU A 79 -0.69 5.43 -7.03
N VAL A 80 -0.58 6.22 -5.97
CA VAL A 80 -0.80 7.67 -6.00
C VAL A 80 0.54 8.37 -6.22
N GLY A 81 0.55 9.39 -7.09
CA GLY A 81 1.75 10.13 -7.44
C GLY A 81 2.67 9.37 -8.38
N ASP A 82 3.86 9.93 -8.59
CA ASP A 82 4.91 9.30 -9.39
C ASP A 82 5.58 8.16 -8.62
N ALA A 83 5.78 7.03 -9.29
CA ALA A 83 6.53 5.92 -8.72
C ALA A 83 8.02 6.08 -9.05
N THR A 84 8.88 5.92 -8.04
CA THR A 84 10.33 6.00 -8.21
C THR A 84 11.03 4.77 -7.64
N ILE A 85 12.23 4.46 -8.14
CA ILE A 85 13.02 3.37 -7.57
C ILE A 85 13.59 3.79 -6.22
N TRP A 86 13.45 2.93 -5.22
CA TRP A 86 13.97 3.14 -3.88
C TRP A 86 14.82 1.95 -3.43
N ILE A 87 16.02 2.23 -2.93
CA ILE A 87 16.90 1.25 -2.32
C ILE A 87 17.05 1.58 -0.85
N TYR A 88 17.01 0.57 0.02
CA TYR A 88 17.20 0.75 1.45
C TYR A 88 18.12 -0.34 2.01
N ASP A 89 18.80 -0.01 3.09
CA ASP A 89 19.55 -0.98 3.87
C ASP A 89 18.56 -1.98 4.48
N ASP A 90 18.82 -3.26 4.26
CA ASP A 90 18.03 -4.36 4.82
C ASP A 90 18.96 -5.24 5.64
N SER A 91 19.06 -4.90 6.93
CA SER A 91 19.85 -5.65 7.89
C SER A 91 18.95 -6.60 8.66
N TYR A 92 19.23 -7.88 8.60
CA TYR A 92 18.53 -8.90 9.38
C TYR A 92 19.53 -9.75 10.14
N THR A 93 19.05 -10.35 11.21
CA THR A 93 19.87 -11.16 12.11
C THR A 93 19.53 -12.62 11.94
N ILE A 94 20.53 -13.46 11.70
CA ILE A 94 20.38 -14.91 11.65
C ILE A 94 20.89 -15.49 12.97
N SER A 95 20.02 -16.18 13.70
CA SER A 95 20.42 -16.99 14.85
C SER A 95 20.72 -18.43 14.42
N ARG A 96 21.94 -18.90 14.67
CA ARG A 96 22.38 -20.30 14.47
C ARG A 96 22.64 -20.98 15.82
N GLY A 97 21.65 -20.93 16.71
CA GLY A 97 21.70 -21.49 18.06
C GLY A 97 21.85 -20.43 19.15
N ILE A 98 21.85 -20.87 20.42
CA ILE A 98 21.69 -20.01 21.61
C ILE A 98 22.74 -18.88 21.73
N ASN A 99 23.96 -19.09 21.22
CA ASN A 99 25.06 -18.12 21.37
C ASN A 99 25.66 -17.63 20.05
N ASN A 100 25.05 -17.95 18.90
CA ASN A 100 25.58 -17.58 17.58
C ASN A 100 24.58 -16.71 16.83
N VAL A 101 24.75 -15.41 16.96
CA VAL A 101 23.94 -14.39 16.31
C VAL A 101 24.82 -13.67 15.30
N SER A 102 24.44 -13.70 14.03
CA SER A 102 25.16 -12.99 12.97
C SER A 102 24.25 -11.94 12.34
N GLU A 103 24.74 -10.71 12.30
CA GLU A 103 24.11 -9.63 11.53
C GLU A 103 24.48 -9.79 10.06
N VAL A 104 23.47 -9.87 9.19
CA VAL A 104 23.63 -9.82 7.74
C VAL A 104 23.20 -8.45 7.27
N LYS A 105 24.10 -7.74 6.60
CA LYS A 105 23.83 -6.43 5.99
C LYS A 105 23.59 -6.64 4.50
N GLY A 106 22.36 -6.39 4.06
CA GLY A 106 21.95 -6.44 2.68
C GLY A 106 21.37 -5.11 2.21
N HIS A 107 20.92 -5.09 0.97
CA HIS A 107 20.14 -4.00 0.40
C HIS A 107 18.87 -4.60 -0.19
N ALA A 108 17.75 -3.92 0.01
CA ALA A 108 16.48 -4.27 -0.61
C ALA A 108 16.03 -3.17 -1.58
N PHE A 109 15.13 -3.56 -2.47
CA PHE A 109 14.53 -2.70 -3.47
C PHE A 109 13.02 -2.60 -3.22
N ALA A 110 12.48 -1.40 -3.40
CA ALA A 110 11.06 -1.12 -3.45
C ALA A 110 10.79 -0.06 -4.52
N LEU A 111 9.52 0.07 -4.89
CA LEU A 111 9.06 1.30 -5.53
C LEU A 111 8.57 2.24 -4.45
N ARG A 112 8.94 3.52 -4.51
CA ARG A 112 8.37 4.56 -3.65
C ARG A 112 7.24 5.25 -4.40
N ALA A 113 6.13 5.48 -3.71
CA ALA A 113 4.99 6.25 -4.21
C ALA A 113 4.42 7.12 -3.07
N GLU A 114 3.63 8.13 -3.43
CA GLU A 114 2.96 8.98 -2.44
C GLU A 114 1.97 8.18 -1.60
N ASN A 115 1.19 7.28 -2.20
CA ASN A 115 0.26 6.43 -1.45
C ASN A 115 -0.20 5.23 -2.30
N VAL A 116 -1.04 4.37 -1.72
CA VAL A 116 -1.82 3.35 -2.43
C VAL A 116 -3.30 3.58 -2.11
N LYS A 117 -4.16 3.52 -3.13
CA LYS A 117 -5.61 3.67 -2.92
C LYS A 117 -6.40 2.67 -3.72
N ARG A 118 -7.62 2.39 -3.27
CA ARG A 118 -8.53 1.45 -3.93
C ARG A 118 -9.09 2.01 -5.24
N VAL A 119 -9.05 1.22 -6.31
CA VAL A 119 -9.71 1.55 -7.57
C VAL A 119 -11.23 1.52 -7.37
N GLY A 120 -11.92 2.56 -7.81
CA GLY A 120 -13.39 2.65 -7.75
C GLY A 120 -13.99 3.10 -6.41
N ALA A 121 -13.18 3.47 -5.41
CA ALA A 121 -13.66 4.04 -4.14
C ALA A 121 -14.47 5.35 -4.31
N GLY A 122 -14.42 5.98 -5.49
CA GLY A 122 -15.16 7.20 -5.85
C GLY A 122 -16.54 6.99 -6.48
N GLN A 123 -17.02 5.76 -6.67
CA GLN A 123 -18.46 5.56 -6.96
C GLN A 123 -19.22 5.72 -5.65
N ALA A 124 -19.58 6.96 -5.33
CA ALA A 124 -20.66 7.24 -4.38
C ALA A 124 -21.79 6.24 -4.68
N LYS A 125 -22.15 5.42 -3.69
CA LYS A 125 -23.41 4.68 -3.72
C LYS A 125 -24.46 5.69 -4.17
N GLN A 126 -24.97 5.57 -5.40
CA GLN A 126 -26.26 6.14 -5.71
C GLN A 126 -27.18 5.54 -4.67
N GLU A 127 -27.61 6.37 -3.73
CA GLU A 127 -28.70 6.07 -2.84
C GLU A 127 -29.79 5.48 -3.72
N GLN A 128 -30.05 4.18 -3.55
CA GLN A 128 -31.26 3.58 -4.06
C GLN A 128 -32.39 4.34 -3.37
N LYS A 129 -32.89 5.39 -4.03
CA LYS A 129 -34.20 5.95 -3.77
C LYS A 129 -35.13 4.76 -3.84
N HIS A 130 -35.58 4.34 -2.67
CA HIS A 130 -36.68 3.42 -2.51
C HIS A 130 -37.88 4.10 -3.18
N ASP A 131 -38.16 3.75 -4.43
CA ASP A 131 -39.39 4.15 -5.11
C ASP A 131 -40.55 3.61 -4.27
N GLN A 132 -41.20 4.52 -3.55
CA GLN A 132 -42.46 4.29 -2.89
C GLN A 132 -43.49 3.97 -3.98
N LYS A 133 -43.89 2.70 -4.04
CA LYS A 133 -45.06 2.25 -4.79
C LYS A 133 -46.30 2.96 -4.24
N PRO A 134 -47.11 3.66 -5.05
CA PRO A 134 -48.36 4.23 -4.57
C PRO A 134 -49.40 3.12 -4.42
N GLU A 135 -49.84 2.85 -3.19
CA GLU A 135 -51.02 2.02 -2.95
C GLU A 135 -52.27 2.78 -3.40
N GLN A 136 -52.96 2.17 -4.36
CA GLN A 136 -54.23 2.62 -4.89
C GLN A 136 -55.32 2.62 -3.81
N LYS A 137 -56.04 3.74 -3.71
CA LYS A 137 -57.35 3.83 -3.09
C LYS A 137 -58.29 2.76 -3.68
N GLN A 138 -58.93 1.98 -2.83
CA GLN A 138 -60.25 1.43 -3.12
C GLN A 138 -61.17 1.66 -1.92
N GLU A 139 -62.12 2.55 -2.12
CA GLU A 139 -63.30 2.74 -1.28
C GLU A 139 -64.19 1.50 -1.39
N HIS A 140 -64.72 1.01 -0.28
CA HIS A 140 -65.95 0.23 -0.27
C HIS A 140 -66.92 0.85 0.73
N LYS A 141 -67.96 1.49 0.18
CA LYS A 141 -69.27 1.63 0.82
C LYS A 141 -70.07 0.35 0.55
N GLY A 142 -70.77 -0.14 1.57
CA GLY A 142 -71.69 -1.27 1.50
C GLY A 142 -71.94 -1.81 2.88
#